data_AF-A0A9Q5HQF3-F1
#
_entry.id   AF-A0A9Q5HQF3-F1
#
_cell.length_a   1.000
_cell.length_b   1.000
_cell.length_c   1.000
_cell.angle_alpha   90.00
_cell.angle_beta   90.00
_cell.angle_gamma   90.00
#
_symmetry.space_group_name_H-M   'P 1'
#
loop_
_entity.id
_entity.type
_entity.pdbx_description
1 polymer ?
#
loop_
_entity_poly.entity_id
_entity_poly.type
_entity_poly.pdbx_seq_one_letter_code
_entity_poly.pdbx_strand_id
1 'polypeptide(L)'
;MPIWGLKTVAQVIATGFEGPQHCDEPWNYQFMPGQQVLVHVRGEGRNSVWLPARVIQPTRVKQYPTTTLQYWRVEYADNGVPRAGEFSPQDGDIKPDCPYVRELIAEELMWPIDDPSRSIPSMAVAHGRSRVAC
;
A
#
# COMPACT_ATOMS: atom_id res chain seq x y z
N MET A 1 14.82 17.41 4.74
CA MET A 1 15.18 17.22 6.16
C MET A 1 14.85 15.78 6.54
N PRO A 2 15.71 15.03 7.23
CA PRO A 2 15.41 13.65 7.57
C PRO A 2 14.47 13.61 8.80
N ILE A 3 13.31 12.94 8.67
CA ILE A 3 12.21 12.90 9.66
C ILE A 3 12.53 11.90 10.79
N TRP A 4 13.62 12.13 11.51
CA TRP A 4 14.01 11.30 12.66
C TRP A 4 13.60 12.06 13.92
N GLY A 5 12.47 11.68 14.53
CA GLY A 5 12.05 12.20 15.85
C GLY A 5 10.60 12.69 15.97
N LEU A 6 9.86 12.80 14.87
CA LEU A 6 8.42 13.09 14.91
C LEU A 6 7.63 11.79 14.98
N LYS A 7 6.70 11.68 15.95
CA LYS A 7 6.05 10.41 16.31
C LYS A 7 4.71 10.18 15.62
N THR A 8 4.06 11.22 15.11
CA THR A 8 2.72 11.08 14.50
C THR A 8 2.64 11.81 13.17
N VAL A 9 1.75 11.35 12.29
CA VAL A 9 1.52 11.96 10.97
C VAL A 9 1.13 13.44 11.12
N ALA A 10 0.25 13.74 12.07
CA ALA A 10 -0.16 15.10 12.41
C ALA A 10 1.01 16.01 12.83
N GLN A 11 1.98 15.50 13.59
CA GLN A 11 3.17 16.28 13.98
C GLN A 11 4.05 16.61 12.78
N VAL A 12 4.20 15.66 11.85
CA VAL A 12 4.98 15.86 10.62
C VAL A 12 4.32 16.90 9.72
N ILE A 13 3.01 16.79 9.48
CA ILE A 13 2.26 17.75 8.66
C ILE A 13 2.28 19.15 9.27
N ALA A 14 2.13 19.29 10.59
CA ALA A 14 2.16 20.58 11.27
C ALA A 14 3.49 21.33 11.12
N THR A 15 4.59 20.63 10.78
CA THR A 15 5.89 21.26 10.46
C THR A 15 6.02 21.74 9.02
N GLY A 16 4.96 21.63 8.21
CA GLY A 16 4.98 22.00 6.79
C GLY A 16 5.69 20.97 5.91
N PHE A 17 5.76 19.72 6.35
CA PHE A 17 6.36 18.64 5.56
C PHE A 17 5.50 18.32 4.34
N GLU A 18 6.08 18.48 3.15
CA GLU A 18 5.50 18.01 1.89
C GLU A 18 5.82 16.51 1.74
N GLY A 19 4.86 15.66 2.09
CA GLY A 19 4.93 14.20 2.00
C GLY A 19 3.55 13.60 1.74
N PRO A 20 3.47 12.28 1.49
CA PRO A 20 2.18 11.62 1.30
C PRO A 20 1.41 11.63 2.62
N GLN A 21 0.12 11.90 2.55
CA GLN A 21 -0.81 11.89 3.69
C GLN A 21 -1.44 10.51 3.87
N HIS A 22 -1.46 9.70 2.81
CA HIS A 22 -2.02 8.34 2.79
C HIS A 22 -0.99 7.29 2.38
N CYS A 23 -1.17 6.04 2.85
CA CYS A 23 -0.13 5.01 2.68
C CYS A 23 -0.07 4.51 1.24
N ASP A 24 -1.18 4.56 0.51
CA ASP A 24 -1.28 4.22 -0.89
C ASP A 24 -1.02 5.40 -1.84
N GLU A 25 -0.80 6.61 -1.32
CA GLU A 25 -0.55 7.79 -2.15
C GLU A 25 0.79 7.69 -2.90
N PRO A 26 0.81 7.91 -4.22
CA PRO A 26 2.05 8.01 -4.99
C PRO A 26 2.98 9.09 -4.44
N TRP A 27 4.28 8.79 -4.35
CA TRP A 27 5.28 9.79 -3.99
C TRP A 27 6.61 9.51 -4.66
N ASN A 28 7.38 10.55 -4.99
CA ASN A 28 8.64 10.43 -5.74
C ASN A 28 9.82 10.00 -4.85
N TYR A 29 9.71 8.83 -4.21
CA TYR A 29 10.81 8.25 -3.47
C TYR A 29 11.92 7.76 -4.40
N GLN A 30 13.15 7.82 -3.91
CA GLN A 30 14.30 7.16 -4.51
C GLN A 30 14.92 6.22 -3.50
N PHE A 31 15.40 5.08 -3.98
CA PHE A 31 16.01 4.07 -3.14
C PHE A 31 17.36 3.63 -3.66
N MET A 32 18.23 3.25 -2.73
CA MET A 32 19.53 2.66 -3.01
C MET A 32 19.49 1.13 -2.87
N PRO A 33 20.30 0.38 -3.65
CA PRO A 33 20.55 -1.04 -3.40
C PRO A 33 20.92 -1.31 -1.94
N GLY A 34 20.30 -2.33 -1.34
CA GLY A 34 20.48 -2.71 0.06
C GLY A 34 19.61 -1.94 1.06
N GLN A 35 18.90 -0.89 0.65
CA GLN A 35 18.03 -0.11 1.53
C GLN A 35 16.81 -0.92 2.00
N GLN A 36 16.46 -0.79 3.28
CA GLN A 36 15.24 -1.34 3.87
C GLN A 36 14.03 -0.46 3.48
N VAL A 37 12.97 -1.11 3.03
CA VAL A 37 11.74 -0.50 2.51
C VAL A 37 10.53 -1.31 2.96
N LEU A 38 9.35 -0.72 2.82
CA LEU A 38 8.07 -1.39 3.01
C LEU A 38 7.39 -1.52 1.66
N VAL A 39 6.85 -2.71 1.37
CA VAL A 39 6.17 -2.99 0.10
C VAL A 39 4.74 -3.44 0.34
N HIS A 40 3.83 -2.96 -0.48
CA HIS A 40 2.42 -3.30 -0.41
C HIS A 40 2.16 -4.50 -1.32
N VAL A 41 1.92 -5.67 -0.71
CA VAL A 41 1.55 -6.89 -1.43
C VAL A 41 0.04 -7.04 -1.37
N ARG A 42 -0.62 -6.86 -2.52
CA ARG A 42 -2.06 -7.09 -2.67
C ARG A 42 -2.33 -8.59 -2.70
N GLY A 43 -2.81 -9.15 -1.60
CA GLY A 43 -3.33 -10.53 -1.55
C GLY A 43 -4.68 -10.67 -2.25
N GLU A 44 -5.16 -11.91 -2.40
CA GLU A 44 -6.54 -12.16 -2.84
C GLU A 44 -7.55 -11.66 -1.79
N GLY A 45 -8.56 -10.91 -2.23
CA GLY A 45 -9.60 -10.38 -1.35
C GLY A 45 -9.12 -9.21 -0.48
N ARG A 46 -9.22 -9.36 0.85
CA ARG A 46 -8.93 -8.30 1.84
C ARG A 46 -7.54 -8.41 2.48
N ASN A 47 -6.68 -9.27 1.97
CA ASN A 47 -5.37 -9.58 2.54
C ASN A 47 -4.26 -8.69 1.97
N SER A 48 -4.53 -7.40 1.79
CA SER A 48 -3.51 -6.42 1.42
C SER A 48 -2.60 -6.15 2.63
N VAL A 49 -1.30 -6.38 2.49
CA VAL A 49 -0.35 -6.26 3.60
C VAL A 49 0.88 -5.47 3.21
N TRP A 50 1.40 -4.69 4.17
CA TRP A 50 2.70 -4.03 4.07
C TRP A 50 3.76 -4.93 4.68
N LEU A 51 4.74 -5.33 3.87
CA LEU A 51 5.81 -6.24 4.29
C LEU A 51 7.17 -5.53 4.29
N PRO A 52 8.04 -5.82 5.27
CA PRO A 52 9.44 -5.43 5.21
C PRO A 52 10.13 -6.08 4.00
N ALA A 53 10.93 -5.27 3.30
CA ALA A 53 11.61 -5.67 2.09
C ALA A 53 12.97 -4.98 1.99
N ARG A 54 13.83 -5.51 1.11
CA ARG A 54 15.13 -4.94 0.79
C ARG A 54 15.24 -4.66 -0.69
N VAL A 55 15.70 -3.46 -1.04
CA VAL A 55 15.96 -3.09 -2.43
C VAL A 55 17.15 -3.86 -2.95
N ILE A 56 16.98 -4.54 -4.09
CA ILE A 56 18.06 -5.23 -4.79
C ILE A 56 18.70 -4.23 -5.76
N GLN A 57 17.92 -3.69 -6.69
CA GLN A 57 18.40 -2.77 -7.72
C GLN A 57 17.22 -2.02 -8.40
N PRO A 58 17.46 -0.84 -9.01
CA PRO A 58 16.53 -0.30 -9.98
C PRO A 58 16.46 -1.25 -11.19
N THR A 59 15.28 -1.46 -11.76
CA THR A 59 15.12 -2.36 -12.92
C THR A 59 14.84 -1.62 -14.21
N ARG A 60 13.68 -0.98 -14.30
CA ARG A 60 13.22 -0.39 -15.55
C ARG A 60 12.50 0.93 -15.33
N VAL A 61 12.59 1.75 -16.36
CA VAL A 61 11.86 2.99 -16.49
C VAL A 61 10.77 2.77 -17.53
N LYS A 62 9.52 3.05 -17.18
CA LYS A 62 8.40 3.03 -18.11
C LYS A 62 7.96 4.47 -18.38
N GLN A 63 8.14 4.90 -19.62
CA GLN A 63 7.73 6.22 -20.08
C GLN A 63 6.29 6.17 -20.59
N TYR A 64 5.48 7.11 -20.13
CA TYR A 64 4.14 7.41 -20.59
C TYR A 64 4.12 8.85 -21.13
N PRO A 65 3.11 9.24 -21.92
CA PRO A 65 3.05 10.59 -22.50
C PRO A 65 3.13 11.72 -21.47
N THR A 66 2.67 11.50 -20.24
CA THR A 66 2.58 12.51 -19.17
C THR A 66 3.45 12.21 -17.95
N THR A 67 4.06 11.03 -17.86
CA THR A 67 4.81 10.62 -16.67
C THR A 67 5.85 9.56 -16.97
N THR A 68 6.83 9.42 -16.09
CA THR A 68 7.85 8.38 -16.14
C THR A 68 7.82 7.61 -14.83
N LEU A 69 7.54 6.31 -14.88
CA LEU A 69 7.55 5.42 -13.71
C LEU A 69 8.91 4.73 -13.61
N GLN A 70 9.54 4.82 -12.44
CA GLN A 70 10.72 4.04 -12.12
C GLN A 70 10.30 2.84 -11.29
N TYR A 71 10.81 1.67 -11.64
CA TYR A 71 10.61 0.43 -10.90
C TYR A 71 11.89 0.02 -10.18
N TRP A 72 11.72 -0.53 -8.98
CA TRP A 72 12.77 -1.14 -8.18
C TRP A 72 12.43 -2.60 -7.96
N ARG A 73 13.42 -3.47 -8.16
CA ARG A 73 13.34 -4.86 -7.74
C ARG A 73 13.70 -4.96 -6.27
N VAL A 74 12.84 -5.62 -5.53
CA VAL A 74 12.98 -5.82 -4.09
C VAL A 74 12.78 -7.28 -3.74
N GLU A 75 13.42 -7.71 -2.66
CA GLU A 75 13.18 -9.01 -2.01
C GLU A 75 12.37 -8.80 -0.73
N TYR A 76 11.45 -9.71 -0.46
CA TYR A 76 10.61 -9.70 0.72
C TYR A 76 10.23 -11.13 1.11
N ALA A 77 9.76 -11.32 2.35
CA ALA A 77 9.26 -12.61 2.81
C ALA A 77 7.74 -12.54 2.92
N ASP A 78 7.04 -13.33 2.11
CA ASP A 78 5.59 -13.50 2.17
C ASP A 78 5.28 -14.84 2.83
N ASN A 79 4.64 -14.82 3.98
CA ASN A 79 4.38 -16.00 4.82
C ASN A 79 5.65 -16.84 5.07
N GLY A 80 6.79 -16.16 5.27
CA GLY A 80 8.10 -16.79 5.48
C GLY A 80 8.78 -17.33 4.21
N VAL A 81 8.13 -17.24 3.05
CA VAL A 81 8.69 -17.65 1.76
C VAL A 81 9.39 -16.46 1.11
N PRO A 82 10.68 -16.57 0.75
CA PRO A 82 11.38 -15.52 0.02
C PRO A 82 10.76 -15.30 -1.34
N ARG A 83 10.44 -14.05 -1.64
CA ARG A 83 9.89 -13.58 -2.92
C ARG A 83 10.71 -12.39 -3.41
N ALA A 84 10.62 -12.15 -4.71
CA ALA A 84 11.11 -10.92 -5.33
C ALA A 84 10.03 -10.35 -6.25
N GLY A 85 9.88 -9.04 -6.26
CA GLY A 85 8.92 -8.33 -7.08
C GLY A 85 9.46 -6.99 -7.56
N GLU A 86 8.76 -6.39 -8.51
CA GLU A 86 9.01 -5.02 -8.96
C GLU A 86 7.92 -4.10 -8.43
N PHE A 87 8.32 -2.99 -7.85
CA PHE A 87 7.44 -2.01 -7.22
C PHE A 87 7.83 -0.59 -7.64
N SER A 88 6.87 0.32 -7.59
CA SER A 88 7.04 1.72 -7.97
C SER A 88 6.44 2.67 -6.91
N PRO A 89 7.21 3.61 -6.36
CA PRO A 89 6.70 4.68 -5.51
C PRO A 89 5.54 5.46 -6.15
N GLN A 90 5.55 5.55 -7.49
CA GLN A 90 4.50 6.20 -8.26
C GLN A 90 3.21 5.36 -8.37
N ASP A 91 3.28 4.05 -8.10
CA ASP A 91 2.11 3.17 -7.96
C ASP A 91 1.64 3.09 -6.48
N GLY A 92 2.34 3.76 -5.55
CA GLY A 92 2.01 3.78 -4.13
C GLY A 92 2.31 2.47 -3.39
N ASP A 93 3.06 1.55 -4.01
CA ASP A 93 3.24 0.18 -3.53
C ASP A 93 4.60 -0.10 -2.87
N ILE A 94 5.46 0.91 -2.76
CA ILE A 94 6.74 0.86 -2.06
C ILE A 94 7.06 2.18 -1.37
N LYS A 95 7.53 2.10 -0.12
CA LYS A 95 7.81 3.24 0.75
C LYS A 95 9.12 3.06 1.50
N PRO A 96 9.81 4.14 1.90
CA PRO A 96 10.96 4.02 2.77
C PRO A 96 10.55 3.45 4.13
N ASP A 97 11.38 2.58 4.70
CA ASP A 97 11.16 2.09 6.05
C ASP A 97 11.63 3.15 7.07
N CYS A 98 10.74 4.08 7.40
CA CYS A 98 11.00 5.13 8.40
C CYS A 98 9.83 5.27 9.38
N PRO A 99 10.05 5.87 10.57
CA PRO A 99 9.01 6.00 11.59
C PRO A 99 7.74 6.65 11.08
N TYR A 100 7.85 7.73 10.30
CA TYR A 100 6.69 8.43 9.73
C TYR A 100 5.82 7.51 8.84
N VAL A 101 6.43 6.75 7.92
CA VAL A 101 5.68 5.84 7.04
C VAL A 101 5.06 4.70 7.83
N ARG A 102 5.74 4.18 8.86
CA ARG A 102 5.20 3.13 9.73
C ARG A 102 3.96 3.60 10.49
N GLU A 103 4.00 4.81 11.03
CA GLU A 103 2.86 5.43 11.71
C GLU A 103 1.71 5.68 10.72
N LEU A 104 2.03 6.14 9.51
CA LEU A 104 1.03 6.39 8.48
C LEU A 104 0.32 5.10 8.01
N ILE A 105 1.06 3.99 7.87
CA ILE A 105 0.49 2.66 7.63
C ILE A 105 -0.32 2.19 8.83
N ALA A 106 0.16 2.40 10.06
CA ALA A 106 -0.54 1.98 11.27
C ALA A 106 -1.85 2.76 11.46
N GLU A 107 -1.85 4.07 11.26
CA GLU A 107 -3.03 4.93 11.30
C GLU A 107 -4.07 4.42 10.29
N GLU A 108 -3.69 4.14 9.04
CA GLU A 108 -4.61 3.61 8.02
C GLU A 108 -5.17 2.23 8.34
N LEU A 109 -4.36 1.33 8.91
CA LEU A 109 -4.82 0.00 9.34
C LEU A 109 -5.70 0.06 10.60
N MET A 110 -5.64 1.15 11.37
CA MET A 110 -6.43 1.36 12.59
C MET A 110 -7.80 2.03 12.35
N TRP A 111 -8.07 2.57 11.15
CA TRP A 111 -9.41 3.07 10.85
C TRP A 111 -10.41 1.91 10.91
N PRO A 112 -11.48 2.01 11.72
CA PRO A 112 -12.56 1.05 11.69
C PRO A 112 -13.06 0.91 10.26
N ILE A 113 -13.26 -0.33 9.81
CA ILE A 113 -13.97 -0.63 8.56
C ILE A 113 -15.48 -0.36 8.80
N ASP A 114 -15.82 0.83 9.28
CA ASP A 114 -17.20 1.26 9.50
C ASP A 114 -17.70 1.97 8.25
N ASP A 115 -17.84 1.22 7.16
CA ASP A 115 -18.87 1.53 6.19
C ASP A 115 -19.52 0.25 5.62
N PRO A 116 -20.59 -0.25 6.25
CA PRO A 116 -21.40 -1.33 5.69
C PRO A 116 -22.08 -0.97 4.36
N SER A 117 -22.03 0.29 3.89
CA SER A 117 -22.64 0.70 2.62
C SER A 117 -21.84 0.31 1.37
N ARG A 118 -20.57 -0.10 1.51
CA ARG A 118 -19.78 -0.70 0.40
C ARG A 118 -20.09 -2.19 0.18
N SER A 119 -21.06 -2.75 0.91
CA SER A 119 -21.61 -4.06 0.64
C SER A 119 -22.30 -4.03 -0.73
N ILE A 120 -21.68 -4.71 -1.70
CA ILE A 120 -22.23 -5.11 -3.00
C ILE A 120 -23.75 -5.30 -2.86
N PRO A 121 -24.62 -4.71 -3.70
CA PRO A 121 -26.03 -5.03 -3.65
C PRO A 121 -26.16 -6.54 -3.82
N SER A 122 -26.56 -7.21 -2.74
CA SER A 122 -26.94 -8.61 -2.76
C SER A 122 -28.08 -8.70 -3.75
N MET A 123 -27.80 -9.09 -4.99
CA MET A 123 -28.84 -9.42 -5.95
C MET A 123 -29.69 -10.49 -5.30
N ALA A 124 -30.92 -10.11 -4.94
CA ALA A 124 -31.89 -11.02 -4.39
C ALA A 124 -32.06 -12.16 -5.39
N VAL A 125 -31.56 -13.34 -5.03
CA VAL A 125 -31.95 -14.58 -5.71
C VAL A 125 -33.43 -14.77 -5.40
N ALA A 126 -34.27 -14.38 -6.36
CA ALA A 126 -35.70 -14.53 -6.28
C ALA A 126 -36.04 -16.01 -6.03
N HIS A 127 -36.33 -16.33 -4.77
CA HIS A 127 -36.96 -17.58 -4.36
C HIS A 127 -38.44 -17.53 -4.78
N GLY A 128 -38.70 -17.93 -6.03
CA GLY A 128 -40.03 -18.31 -6.46
C GLY A 128 -40.39 -19.69 -5.92
N ARG A 129 -40.84 -19.76 -4.66
CA ARG A 129 -41.63 -20.91 -4.18
C ARG A 129 -43.07 -20.71 -4.61
N SER A 130 -43.61 -21.65 -5.38
CA SER A 130 -45.06 -21.87 -5.44
C SER A 130 -45.34 -23.35 -5.22
N ARG A 131 -45.83 -23.68 -4.01
CA ARG A 131 -46.73 -24.83 -3.76
C ARG A 131 -48.14 -24.25 -3.89
N VAL A 132 -49.18 -24.92 -4.39
CA VAL A 132 -49.92 -26.03 -3.77
C VAL A 132 -50.87 -26.65 -4.82
N ALA A 133 -51.20 -27.92 -4.60
CA ALA A 133 -52.12 -28.81 -5.30
C ALA A 133 -53.55 -28.30 -5.56
N CYS A 134 -54.16 -28.85 -6.62
CA CYS A 134 -55.44 -29.58 -6.62
C CYS A 134 -55.33 -30.70 -7.67
#